data_AF-A0A1V5PHH4-F1
#
_entry.id   AF-A0A1V5PHH4-F1
#
_cell.length_a   1.000
_cell.length_b   1.000
_cell.length_c   1.000
_cell.angle_alpha   90.00
_cell.angle_beta   90.00
_cell.angle_gamma   90.00
#
_symmetry.space_group_name_H-M   'P 1'
#
loop_
_entity.id
_entity.type
_entity.pdbx_description
1 polymer ?
#
loop_
_entity_poly.entity_id
_entity_poly.type
_entity_poly.pdbx_seq_one_letter_code
_entity_poly.pdbx_strand_id
1 'polypeptide(L)' 'MRELVEKYPDSSVRDLLHLSVMLDNEVSAIYTADNSFDMFAEIVRMDPVKFLKKGGKKKERHIF' A
#
# COMPACT_ATOMS: atom_id res chain seq x y z
N MET A 1 12.79 -6.37 12.75
CA MET A 1 11.95 -5.45 13.55
C MET A 1 12.76 -4.27 14.13
N ARG A 2 13.85 -4.51 14.87
CA ARG A 2 14.71 -3.42 15.42
C ARG A 2 15.13 -2.40 14.35
N GLU A 3 15.61 -2.89 13.21
CA GLU A 3 16.02 -2.04 12.07
C GLU A 3 14.86 -1.20 11.51
N LEU A 4 13.63 -1.73 11.50
CA LEU A 4 12.44 -0.99 11.03
C LEU A 4 12.05 0.12 12.01
N VAL A 5 12.19 -0.12 13.32
CA VAL A 5 11.97 0.91 14.35
C VAL A 5 13.00 2.04 14.22
N GLU A 6 14.27 1.69 13.96
CA GLU A 6 15.33 2.68 13.75
C GLU A 6 15.11 3.49 12.46
N LYS A 7 14.61 2.85 11.40
CA LYS A 7 14.34 3.50 10.11
C LYS A 7 13.07 4.36 10.12
N TYR A 8 12.06 3.94 10.88
CA TYR A 8 10.74 4.56 10.93
C TYR A 8 10.30 4.81 12.39
N PRO A 9 10.98 5.73 13.10
CA PRO A 9 10.77 5.93 14.54
C PRO A 9 9.39 6.50 14.90
N ASP A 10 8.75 7.22 13.97
CA ASP A 10 7.44 7.84 14.18
C ASP A 10 6.27 6.91 13.81
N SER A 11 6.55 5.69 13.35
CA SER A 11 5.52 4.73 12.97
C SER A 11 4.96 3.99 14.17
N SER A 12 3.68 3.63 14.09
CA SER A 12 3.07 2.79 15.11
C SER A 12 3.66 1.37 15.06
N VAL A 13 3.69 0.69 16.21
CA VAL A 13 4.12 -0.72 16.30
C VAL A 13 3.30 -1.61 15.35
N ARG A 14 2.01 -1.31 15.16
CA ARG A 14 1.12 -2.01 14.23
C ARG A 14 1.61 -1.87 12.79
N ASP A 15 1.93 -0.66 12.36
CA ASP A 15 2.32 -0.41 10.96
C ASP A 15 3.70 -1.03 10.67
N LEU A 16 4.62 -0.99 11.64
CA LEU A 16 5.90 -1.69 11.55
C LEU A 16 5.73 -3.21 11.52
N LEU A 17 4.77 -3.76 12.26
CA LEU A 17 4.44 -5.19 12.19
C LEU A 17 3.91 -5.55 10.80
N HIS A 18 2.99 -4.76 10.23
CA HIS A 18 2.53 -4.96 8.86
C HIS A 18 3.68 -4.92 7.85
N LEU A 19 4.54 -3.91 7.93
CA LEU A 19 5.71 -3.80 7.06
C LEU A 19 6.62 -5.04 7.21
N SER A 20 6.88 -5.49 8.44
CA SER A 20 7.73 -6.67 8.67
C SER A 20 7.20 -7.94 8.02
N VAL A 21 5.88 -8.20 8.12
CA VAL A 21 5.24 -9.36 7.49
C VAL A 21 5.27 -9.24 5.96
N MET A 22 5.03 -8.03 5.45
CA MET A 22 5.09 -7.76 4.00
C MET A 22 6.49 -8.03 3.43
N LEU A 23 7.54 -7.54 4.10
CA LEU A 23 8.92 -7.78 3.68
C LEU A 23 9.31 -9.26 3.73
N ASP A 24 8.94 -9.95 4.80
CA ASP A 24 9.21 -11.39 4.98
C ASP A 24 8.52 -12.26 3.92
N ASN A 25 7.41 -11.78 3.34
CA ASN A 25 6.62 -12.47 2.32
C ASN A 25 6.76 -11.86 0.92
N GLU A 26 7.76 -10.99 0.71
CA GLU A 26 8.01 -10.32 -0.58
C GLU A 26 6.79 -9.56 -1.15
N VAL A 27 5.89 -9.09 -0.28
CA VAL A 27 4.72 -8.30 -0.66
C VAL A 27 5.11 -6.83 -0.73
N SER A 28 5.17 -6.28 -1.94
CA SER A 28 5.58 -4.89 -2.18
C SER A 28 4.43 -3.90 -2.34
N ALA A 29 3.17 -4.32 -2.18
CA ALA A 29 2.02 -3.43 -2.31
C ALA A 29 0.93 -3.75 -1.29
N ILE A 30 0.30 -2.72 -0.73
CA ILE A 30 -0.81 -2.83 0.21
C ILE A 30 -2.01 -2.01 -0.27
N TYR A 31 -3.19 -2.61 -0.28
CA TYR A 31 -4.45 -1.90 -0.52
C TYR A 31 -5.00 -1.40 0.81
N THR A 32 -4.92 -0.11 1.05
CA THR A 32 -5.45 0.50 2.28
C THR A 32 -5.82 1.97 2.08
N ALA A 33 -6.86 2.41 2.79
CA ALA A 33 -7.22 3.82 2.89
C ALA A 33 -6.33 4.59 3.89
N ASP A 34 -5.58 3.88 4.74
CA ASP A 34 -4.66 4.47 5.72
C ASP A 34 -3.41 5.02 5.01
N ASN A 35 -3.26 6.34 5.00
CA ASN A 35 -2.16 7.03 4.32
C ASN A 35 -0.84 7.00 5.12
N SER A 36 -0.85 6.51 6.37
CA SER A 36 0.40 6.37 7.13
C SER A 36 1.41 5.46 6.41
N PHE A 37 0.91 4.49 5.64
CA PHE A 37 1.74 3.57 4.86
C PHE A 37 2.46 4.23 3.67
N ASP A 38 2.14 5.47 3.31
CA ASP A 38 2.87 6.21 2.27
C ASP A 38 4.31 6.57 2.71
N MET A 39 4.64 6.45 4.01
CA MET A 39 5.99 6.74 4.52
C MET A 39 7.01 5.62 4.30
N PHE A 40 6.54 4.38 4.07
CA PHE A 40 7.42 3.22 3.91
C PHE A 40 7.91 3.14 2.47
N ALA A 41 9.23 3.07 2.28
CA ALA A 41 9.85 3.14 0.96
C ALA A 41 9.82 1.78 0.24
N GLU A 42 9.68 0.70 0.99
CA GLU A 42 9.74 -0.67 0.51
C GLU A 42 8.41 -1.16 -0.09
N ILE A 43 7.32 -0.45 0.17
CA ILE A 43 5.98 -0.85 -0.25
C ILE A 43 5.28 0.29 -0.96
N VAL A 44 4.33 -0.06 -1.83
CA VAL A 44 3.45 0.89 -2.51
C VAL A 44 2.06 0.80 -1.92
N ARG A 45 1.55 1.92 -1.40
CA ARG A 45 0.15 2.00 -0.99
C ARG A 45 -0.76 2.22 -2.20
N MET A 46 -1.68 1.29 -2.39
CA MET A 46 -2.71 1.33 -3.41
C MET A 46 -4.01 1.83 -2.79
N ASP A 47 -4.29 3.13 -2.92
CA ASP A 47 -5.53 3.73 -2.42
C ASP A 47 -6.77 3.14 -3.14
N PRO A 48 -7.63 2.37 -2.44
CA PRO A 48 -8.81 1.75 -3.04
C PRO A 48 -9.80 2.76 -3.66
N VAL A 49 -9.85 3.99 -3.14
CA VAL A 49 -10.74 5.04 -3.66
C VAL A 49 -10.34 5.47 -5.07
N LYS A 50 -9.03 5.43 -5.40
CA LYS A 50 -8.53 5.73 -6.75
C LYS A 50 -8.94 4.65 -7.75
N PHE A 51 -9.12 3.41 -7.32
CA PHE A 51 -9.59 2.32 -8.18
C PHE A 51 -11.06 2.48 -8.55
N LEU A 52 -11.91 2.84 -7.59
CA LEU A 52 -13.34 3.06 -7.84
C LEU A 52 -13.58 4.17 -8.87
N LYS A 53 -12.73 5.21 -8.91
CA LYS A 53 -12.81 6.29 -9.91
C LYS A 53 -12.39 5.87 -11.32
N LYS A 54 -11.49 4.89 -11.47
CA LYS A 54 -11.06 4.38 -12.79
C LYS A 54 -12.07 3.44 -13.45
N GLY A 55 -12.99 2.84 -12.67
CA GLY A 55 -14.07 1.97 -13.18
C GLY A 55 -15.18 2.71 -13.95
N GLY A 56 -15.19 4.04 -13.98
CA GLY A 56 -16.23 4.84 -14.65
C GLY A 56 -16.07 4.99 -16.17
N LYS A 57 -14.92 4.63 -16.75
CA LYS A 57 -14.76 4.59 -18.21
C LYS A 57 -14.99 3.17 -18.72
N LYS A 58 -16.28 2.81 -18.92
CA LYS A 58 -16.64 1.68 -19.79
C LYS A 58 -15.96 1.95 -21.14
N LYS A 59 -15.02 1.10 -21.54
CA LYS A 59 -14.54 1.06 -22.93
C LYS A 59 -15.77 0.74 -23.79
N GLU A 60 -16.21 1.71 -24.60
CA GLU A 60 -17.13 1.43 -25.71
C GLU A 60 -16.47 0.34 -26.55
N ARG A 61 -17.05 -0.86 -26.51
CA ARG A 61 -16.69 -1.91 -27.46
C ARG A 61 -17.31 -1.48 -28.79
N HIS A 62 -16.51 -0.94 -29.69
CA HIS A 62 -16.87 -0.91 -31.11
C HIS A 62 -16.93 -2.37 -31.59
N ILE A 63 -18.16 -2.85 -31.76
CA ILE A 63 -18.48 -4.05 -32.53
C ILE A 63 -18.63 -3.56 -33.97
N PHE A 64 -17.76 -4.06 -34.84
CA PHE A 64 -17.87 -3.94 -36.29
C PHE A 64 -19.07 -4.73 -36.81
#